data_AF-A0A1W9SV62-F1
#
_entry.id   AF-A0A1W9SV62-F1
#
_cell.length_a   1.000
_cell.length_b   1.000
_cell.length_c   1.000
_cell.angle_alpha   90.00
_cell.angle_beta   90.00
_cell.angle_gamma   90.00
#
_symmetry.space_group_name_H-M   'P 1'
#
loop_
_entity.id
_entity.type
_entity.pdbx_description
1 polymer ?
#
loop_
_entity_poly.entity_id
_entity_poly.type
_entity_poly.pdbx_seq_one_letter_code
_entity_poly.pdbx_strand_id
1 'polypeptide(L)' 'MIYPDGRVYTGEFKQGKRTGFGTMTYPDGKKVSGRFLDGNYLGPDKKK' A
#
# COMPACT_ATOMS: atom_id res chain seq x y z
N MET A 1 -5.42 2.84 6.12
CA MET A 1 -6.76 2.37 5.68
C MET A 1 -6.87 0.89 6.02
N ILE A 2 -7.87 0.51 6.81
CA ILE A 2 -8.13 -0.89 7.18
C ILE A 2 -9.28 -1.38 6.30
N TYR A 3 -9.10 -2.51 5.64
CA TYR A 3 -10.12 -3.14 4.81
C TYR A 3 -10.98 -4.06 5.65
N PRO A 4 -12.25 -4.28 5.25
CA PRO A 4 -13.12 -5.25 5.93
C PRO A 4 -12.53 -6.67 5.95
N ASP A 5 -11.71 -7.03 4.95
CA ASP A 5 -10.93 -8.28 4.91
C ASP A 5 -9.77 -8.36 5.93
N GLY A 6 -9.63 -7.40 6.85
CA GLY A 6 -8.55 -7.35 7.84
C GLY A 6 -7.18 -6.96 7.26
N ARG A 7 -7.11 -6.62 5.97
CA ARG A 7 -5.91 -6.04 5.36
C ARG A 7 -5.73 -4.62 5.87
N VAL A 8 -4.49 -4.19 6.05
CA VAL A 8 -4.15 -2.84 6.50
C VAL A 8 -3.19 -2.21 5.50
N TYR A 9 -3.62 -1.15 4.85
CA TYR A 9 -2.75 -0.32 4.04
C TYR A 9 -2.24 0.87 4.84
N THR A 10 -0.92 0.99 4.90
CA THR A 10 -0.20 2.11 5.52
C THR A 10 0.67 2.76 4.46
N GLY A 11 0.36 3.99 4.06
CA GLY A 11 1.08 4.69 3.01
C GLY A 11 0.57 6.10 2.83
N GLU A 12 1.16 6.82 1.87
CA GLU A 12 0.76 8.19 1.57
C GLU A 12 -0.53 8.21 0.75
N PHE A 13 -1.38 9.19 1.05
CA PHE A 13 -2.60 9.47 0.30
C PHE A 13 -2.58 10.93 -0.12
N LYS A 14 -2.85 11.18 -1.41
CA LYS A 14 -2.95 12.53 -1.95
C LYS A 14 -4.27 12.63 -2.70
N GLN A 15 -5.09 13.61 -2.32
CA GLN A 15 -6.44 13.81 -2.86
C GLN A 15 -7.33 12.57 -2.75
N GLY A 16 -7.23 11.83 -1.64
CA GLY A 16 -8.01 10.60 -1.41
C GLY A 16 -7.52 9.37 -2.19
N LYS A 17 -6.47 9.50 -3.02
CA LYS A 17 -5.87 8.40 -3.76
C LYS A 17 -4.52 8.00 -3.16
N ARG A 18 -4.19 6.70 -3.22
CA ARG A 18 -2.90 6.18 -2.75
C ARG A 18 -1.79 6.71 -3.64
N THR A 19 -0.75 7.26 -3.04
CA THR A 19 0.41 7.78 -3.76
C THR A 19 1.69 7.46 -2.99
N GLY A 20 2.86 7.68 -3.59
CA GLY A 20 4.13 7.55 -2.90
C GLY A 20 4.43 6.10 -2.51
N PHE A 21 4.98 5.91 -1.32
CA PHE A 21 5.26 4.57 -0.80
C PHE A 21 4.17 4.10 0.15
N GLY A 22 3.79 2.84 0.02
CA GLY A 22 2.81 2.20 0.89
C GLY A 22 3.14 0.75 1.17
N THR A 23 2.63 0.27 2.29
CA THR A 23 2.78 -1.09 2.78
C THR A 23 1.39 -1.67 3.05
N MET A 24 1.10 -2.77 2.38
CA MET A 24 -0.10 -3.58 2.58
C MET A 24 0.24 -4.72 3.54
N THR A 25 -0.33 -4.70 4.73
CA THR A 25 -0.28 -5.80 5.70
C THR A 25 -1.52 -6.67 5.50
N TYR A 26 -1.33 -7.96 5.33
CA TYR A 26 -2.38 -8.95 5.22
C TYR A 26 -2.69 -9.51 6.61
N PRO A 27 -3.92 -10.01 6.86
CA PRO A 27 -4.29 -10.61 8.13
C PRO A 27 -3.44 -11.84 8.49
N ASP A 28 -2.88 -12.52 7.48
CA ASP A 28 -1.92 -13.62 7.61
C ASP A 28 -0.53 -13.18 8.13
N GLY A 29 -0.30 -11.87 8.30
CA GLY A 29 0.99 -11.31 8.73
C GLY A 29 1.95 -10.99 7.59
N LYS A 30 1.64 -11.41 6.35
CA LYS A 30 2.37 -11.02 5.15
C LYS A 30 2.34 -9.51 4.98
N LYS A 31 3.50 -8.89 4.70
CA LYS A 31 3.61 -7.45 4.40
C LYS A 31 4.16 -7.26 3.00
N VAL A 32 3.51 -6.40 2.22
CA VAL A 32 3.89 -6.07 0.85
C VAL A 32 4.07 -4.56 0.75
N SER A 33 5.32 -4.12 0.64
CA SER A 33 5.68 -2.71 0.44
C SER A 33 5.94 -2.41 -1.02
N GLY A 34 5.43 -1.28 -1.50
CA GLY A 34 5.68 -0.81 -2.85
C GLY A 34 5.21 0.60 -3.13
N ARG A 35 5.32 0.99 -4.40
CA ARG A 35 5.02 2.33 -4.88
C ARG A 35 3.57 2.39 -5.38
N PHE A 36 2.89 3.47 -5.06
CA PHE A 36 1.52 3.76 -5.49
C PHE A 36 1.49 5.12 -6.20
N LEU A 37 0.65 5.25 -7.22
CA LEU A 37 0.41 6.51 -7.91
C LEU A 37 -1.04 6.57 -8.37
N ASP A 38 -1.76 7.63 -7.96
CA ASP A 38 -3.17 7.85 -8.30
C ASP A 38 -4.09 6.65 -7.95
N GLY A 39 -3.75 5.90 -6.90
CA GLY A 39 -4.48 4.70 -6.50
C GLY A 39 -4.00 3.40 -7.16
N ASN A 40 -3.16 3.48 -8.20
CA ASN A 40 -2.59 2.31 -8.86
C ASN A 40 -1.32 1.83 -8.16
N TYR A 41 -1.22 0.52 -7.99
CA TYR A 41 0.00 -0.12 -7.49
C TYR A 41 1.02 -0.25 -8.62
N LEU A 42 2.14 0.44 -8.49
CA LEU A 42 3.23 0.44 -9.48
C LEU A 42 4.19 -0.75 -9.31
N GLY A 43 4.06 -1.49 -8.21
CA GLY A 43 4.91 -2.63 -7.90
C GLY A 43 5.73 -2.43 -6.62
N PRO A 44 6.48 -3.47 -6.21
CA PRO A 44 7.29 -3.42 -5.01
C PRO A 44 8.38 -2.36 -5.16
N ASP A 45 8.77 -1.73 -4.05
CA ASP A 45 9.94 -0.87 -4.00
C ASP A 45 11.18 -1.75 -4.22
N LYS A 46 11.58 -1.92 -5.47
CA LYS A 46 12.90 -2.48 -5.78
C LYS A 46 13.91 -1.41 -5.42
N LYS A 47 14.38 -1.43 -4.18
CA LYS A 47 15.68 -0.81 -3.84
C LYS A 47 16.70 -1.40 -4.81
N LYS A 48 17.14 -0.58 -5.75
CA LYS A 48 18.24 -0.90 -6.66
C LYS A 48 19.56 -0.85 -5.89
#